data_AF-A0A074VS73-F1
#
_entry.id   AF-A0A074VS73-F1
#
_cell.length_a   1.000
_cell.length_b   1.000
_cell.length_c   1.000
_cell.angle_alpha   90.00
_cell.angle_beta   90.00
_cell.angle_gamma   90.00
#
_symmetry.space_group_name_H-M   'P 1'
#
loop_
_entity.id
_entity.type
_entity.pdbx_description
1 polymer ?
#
loop_
_entity_poly.entity_id
_entity_poly.type
_entity_poly.pdbx_seq_one_letter_code
_entity_poly.pdbx_strand_id
1 'polypeptide(L)'
;MSASPTHANSQTRHRGKQTKAACIPCRKRKSKCDGVRPSCKCCISKATPCQYSVTPGVTQQQAMKNQLEAYKHVLSLLRESTMEDAEVLVKMIKSRDSLSDAVVDIQAATRQHYSRDP
;
A
#
# COMPACT_ATOMS: atom_id res chain seq x y z
N MET A 1 22.30 54.93 -27.24
CA MET A 1 22.50 53.95 -26.15
C MET A 1 21.15 53.76 -25.47
N SER A 2 20.47 52.64 -25.70
CA SER A 2 19.14 52.39 -25.15
C SER A 2 19.09 50.95 -24.65
N ALA A 3 19.23 50.77 -23.34
CA ALA A 3 19.14 49.46 -22.71
C ALA A 3 17.68 49.20 -22.29
N SER A 4 17.07 48.17 -22.87
CA SER A 4 15.75 47.67 -22.50
C SER A 4 15.82 46.82 -21.22
N PRO A 5 14.83 46.89 -20.32
CA PRO A 5 14.81 46.07 -19.11
C PRO A 5 14.27 44.66 -19.43
N THR A 6 15.11 43.65 -19.26
CA THR A 6 14.69 42.24 -19.29
C THR A 6 13.88 41.90 -18.05
N HIS A 7 12.58 41.59 -18.23
CA HIS A 7 11.73 41.01 -17.20
C HIS A 7 12.19 39.59 -16.85
N ALA A 8 12.84 39.44 -15.69
CA ALA A 8 13.11 38.14 -15.09
C ALA A 8 11.79 37.56 -14.53
N ASN A 9 11.14 36.70 -15.31
CA ASN A 9 9.97 35.94 -14.89
C ASN A 9 10.40 34.89 -13.85
N SER A 10 10.35 35.27 -12.57
CA SER A 10 10.47 34.34 -11.44
C SER A 10 9.22 33.46 -11.38
N GLN A 11 9.17 32.44 -12.23
CA GLN A 11 8.19 31.37 -12.10
C GLN A 11 8.50 30.63 -10.81
N THR A 12 7.73 30.94 -9.77
CA THR A 12 7.65 30.17 -8.54
C THR A 12 7.36 28.73 -8.93
N ARG A 13 8.39 27.88 -8.91
CA ARG A 13 8.23 26.45 -9.19
C ARG A 13 7.33 25.90 -8.10
N HIS A 14 6.02 25.79 -8.38
CA HIS A 14 5.07 25.12 -7.52
C HIS A 14 5.69 23.75 -7.20
N ARG A 15 6.17 23.62 -5.96
CA ARG A 15 6.81 22.41 -5.49
C ARG A 15 5.71 21.37 -5.41
N GLY A 16 5.47 20.69 -6.54
CA GLY A 16 4.31 19.82 -6.73
C GLY A 16 4.17 18.86 -5.56
N LYS A 17 2.92 18.67 -5.11
CA LYS A 17 2.57 17.87 -3.93
C LYS A 17 3.32 16.54 -3.96
N GLN A 18 4.11 16.29 -2.92
CA GLN A 18 4.88 15.06 -2.81
C GLN A 18 3.90 13.87 -2.76
N THR A 19 4.07 12.91 -3.66
CA THR A 19 3.26 11.70 -3.64
C THR A 19 3.53 10.91 -2.36
N LYS A 20 2.47 10.35 -1.76
CA LYS A 20 2.56 9.47 -0.59
C LYS A 20 3.31 8.17 -0.89
N ALA A 21 3.29 7.72 -2.15
CA ALA A 21 4.01 6.54 -2.60
C ALA A 21 4.49 6.73 -4.04
N ALA A 22 5.81 6.60 -4.24
CA ALA A 22 6.39 6.53 -5.57
C ALA A 22 6.25 5.10 -6.14
N CYS A 23 6.10 4.98 -7.46
CA CYS A 23 6.07 3.67 -8.12
C CYS A 23 7.42 2.94 -7.96
N ILE A 24 7.43 1.62 -8.18
CA ILE A 24 8.61 0.75 -8.05
C ILE A 24 9.76 1.23 -8.97
N PRO A 25 9.55 1.51 -10.27
CA PRO A 25 10.65 1.97 -11.13
C PRO A 25 11.23 3.32 -10.69
N CYS A 26 10.39 4.28 -10.29
CA CYS A 26 10.88 5.58 -9.84
C CYS A 26 11.63 5.49 -8.50
N ARG A 27 11.21 4.61 -7.58
CA ARG A 27 11.96 4.33 -6.36
C ARG A 27 13.33 3.74 -6.68
N LYS A 28 13.40 2.71 -7.53
CA LYS A 28 14.66 2.06 -7.92
C LYS A 28 15.62 3.06 -8.57
N ARG A 29 15.10 3.98 -9.38
CA ARG A 29 15.87 5.02 -10.08
C ARG A 29 16.11 6.30 -9.25
N LYS A 30 15.52 6.40 -8.05
CA LYS A 30 15.50 7.60 -7.21
C LYS A 30 14.99 8.85 -7.96
N SER A 31 14.08 8.67 -8.92
CA SER A 31 13.51 9.75 -9.74
C SER A 31 12.22 10.30 -9.14
N LYS A 32 11.88 11.55 -9.46
CA LYS A 32 10.61 12.15 -9.04
C LYS A 32 9.42 11.38 -9.63
N CYS A 33 8.55 10.90 -8.76
CA CYS A 33 7.28 10.28 -9.12
C CYS A 33 6.15 11.26 -8.83
N ASP A 34 5.25 11.46 -9.80
CA ASP A 34 4.06 12.30 -9.64
C ASP A 34 2.90 11.54 -8.97
N GLY A 35 2.97 10.21 -8.88
CA GLY A 35 1.98 9.39 -8.18
C GLY A 35 0.72 9.11 -8.99
N VAL A 36 0.68 9.53 -10.26
CA VAL A 36 -0.44 9.28 -11.17
C VAL A 36 -0.57 7.78 -11.44
N ARG A 37 -1.81 7.30 -11.53
CA ARG A 37 -2.18 5.91 -11.81
C ARG A 37 -3.09 5.86 -13.04
N PRO A 38 -3.00 4.81 -13.88
CA PRO A 38 -2.23 3.58 -13.70
C PRO A 38 -0.72 3.73 -13.92
N SER A 39 -0.28 4.76 -14.67
CA SER A 39 1.14 5.02 -14.94
C SER A 39 1.54 6.45 -14.62
N CYS A 40 2.71 6.62 -14.00
CA CYS A 40 3.27 7.93 -13.64
C CYS A 40 3.92 8.59 -14.88
N LYS A 41 3.96 9.92 -14.97
CA LYS A 41 4.52 10.60 -16.16
C LYS A 41 5.96 10.20 -16.46
N CYS A 42 6.76 9.94 -15.43
CA CYS A 42 8.15 9.49 -15.58
C CYS A 42 8.26 8.08 -16.20
N CYS A 43 7.32 7.19 -15.91
CA CYS A 43 7.32 5.84 -16.50
C CYS A 43 6.76 5.86 -17.92
N ILE A 44 5.76 6.70 -18.19
CA ILE A 44 5.23 6.93 -19.55
C ILE A 44 6.36 7.44 -20.46
N SER A 45 7.08 8.49 -20.06
CA SER A 45 8.15 9.07 -20.88
C SER A 45 9.32 8.12 -21.12
N LYS A 46 9.56 7.19 -20.19
CA LYS A 46 10.62 6.17 -20.28
C LYS A 46 10.14 4.85 -20.86
N ALA A 47 8.89 4.78 -21.34
CA ALA A 47 8.26 3.55 -21.83
C ALA A 47 8.50 2.33 -20.90
N THR A 48 8.47 2.55 -19.59
CA THR A 48 8.73 1.49 -18.60
C THR A 48 7.40 1.04 -17.97
N PRO A 49 7.19 -0.27 -17.75
CA PRO A 49 6.07 -0.76 -16.95
C PRO A 49 5.99 -0.07 -15.59
N CYS A 50 4.88 0.60 -15.32
CA CYS A 50 4.67 1.33 -14.07
C CYS A 50 3.89 0.46 -13.09
N GLN A 51 4.52 0.11 -11.97
CA GLN A 51 3.88 -0.68 -10.93
C GLN A 51 4.03 0.01 -9.58
N TYR A 52 2.95 0.04 -8.80
CA TYR A 52 2.95 0.50 -7.42
C TYR A 52 2.79 -0.70 -6.49
N SER A 53 3.55 -0.75 -5.40
CA SER A 53 3.47 -1.85 -4.42
C SER A 53 2.45 -1.62 -3.30
N VAL A 54 1.73 -0.49 -3.34
CA VAL A 54 0.75 -0.10 -2.33
C VAL A 54 -0.45 0.54 -3.00
N THR A 55 -1.59 0.48 -2.32
CA THR A 55 -2.83 1.13 -2.74
C THR A 55 -2.69 2.66 -2.71
N PRO A 56 -3.54 3.38 -3.47
CA PRO A 56 -3.59 4.84 -3.41
C PRO A 56 -3.83 5.33 -1.97
N GLY A 57 -3.19 6.42 -1.58
CA GLY A 57 -3.41 7.03 -0.26
C GLY A 57 -2.61 6.41 0.90
N VAL A 58 -2.06 5.22 0.72
CA VAL A 58 -1.28 4.49 1.73
C VAL A 58 0.22 4.61 1.43
N THR A 59 1.02 4.96 2.45
CA THR A 59 2.48 4.95 2.33
C THR A 59 3.01 3.52 2.45
N GLN A 60 4.22 3.24 1.99
CA GLN A 60 4.83 1.91 2.15
C GLN A 60 4.95 1.50 3.62
N GLN A 61 5.37 2.43 4.48
CA GLN A 61 5.46 2.20 5.92
C GLN A 61 4.09 1.88 6.53
N GLN A 62 3.05 2.60 6.13
CA GLN A 62 1.70 2.33 6.61
C GLN A 62 1.20 0.95 6.15
N ALA A 63 1.48 0.57 4.89
CA ALA A 63 1.11 -0.75 4.39
C ALA A 63 1.79 -1.87 5.19
N MET A 64 3.10 -1.75 5.46
CA MET A 64 3.83 -2.73 6.27
C MET A 64 3.30 -2.79 7.71
N LYS A 65 3.00 -1.64 8.32
CA LYS A 65 2.40 -1.58 9.65
C LYS A 65 1.03 -2.28 9.67
N ASN A 66 0.17 -1.99 8.71
CA ASN A 66 -1.15 -2.63 8.61
C ASN A 66 -1.03 -4.15 8.46
N GLN A 67 -0.08 -4.62 7.65
CA GLN A 67 0.17 -6.05 7.49
C GLN A 67 0.66 -6.71 8.78
N LEU A 68 1.57 -6.05 9.51
CA LEU A 68 2.02 -6.54 10.81
C LEU A 68 0.87 -6.64 11.83
N GLU A 69 0.03 -5.61 11.91
CA GLU A 69 -1.14 -5.62 12.80
C GLU A 69 -2.14 -6.71 12.40
N ALA A 70 -2.32 -6.96 11.09
CA ALA A 70 -3.16 -8.05 10.61
C ALA A 70 -2.66 -9.43 11.07
N TYR A 71 -1.35 -9.66 10.98
CA TYR A 71 -0.75 -10.92 11.44
C TYR A 71 -0.81 -11.08 12.95
N LYS A 72 -0.53 -10.02 13.72
CA LYS A 72 -0.69 -10.03 15.18
C LYS A 72 -2.11 -10.40 15.59
N HIS A 73 -3.11 -9.86 14.90
CA HIS A 73 -4.50 -10.15 15.21
C HIS A 73 -4.84 -11.64 15.04
N VAL A 74 -4.39 -12.27 13.95
CA VAL A 74 -4.59 -13.72 13.75
C VAL A 74 -3.89 -14.55 14.82
N LEU A 75 -2.68 -14.16 15.24
CA LEU A 75 -1.99 -14.83 16.34
C LEU A 75 -2.72 -14.67 17.68
N SER A 76 -3.28 -13.49 17.96
CA SER A 76 -4.14 -13.27 19.13
C SER A 76 -5.37 -14.16 19.09
N LEU A 77 -6.05 -14.25 17.94
CA LEU A 77 -7.21 -15.14 17.77
C LEU A 77 -6.84 -16.60 18.06
N LEU A 78 -5.76 -17.11 17.46
CA LEU A 78 -5.29 -18.48 17.71
C LEU A 78 -4.98 -18.75 19.19
N ARG A 79 -4.48 -17.75 19.91
CA ARG A 79 -4.12 -17.88 21.33
C ARG A 79 -5.35 -17.83 22.24
N GLU A 80 -6.36 -17.07 21.86
CA GLU A 80 -7.55 -16.77 22.68
C GLU A 80 -8.75 -17.66 22.33
N SER A 81 -8.70 -18.37 21.20
CA SER A 81 -9.75 -19.29 20.75
C SER A 81 -9.75 -20.62 21.50
N THR A 82 -10.88 -21.33 21.43
CA THR A 82 -10.97 -22.73 21.85
C THR A 82 -10.08 -23.63 20.98
N MET A 83 -9.84 -24.87 21.39
CA MET A 83 -9.05 -25.81 20.60
C MET A 83 -9.76 -26.15 19.28
N GLU A 84 -11.09 -26.30 19.31
CA GLU A 84 -11.92 -26.53 18.13
C GLU A 84 -11.81 -25.37 17.13
N ASP A 85 -11.92 -24.13 17.61
CA ASP A 85 -11.80 -22.94 16.77
C ASP A 85 -10.37 -22.75 16.26
N ALA A 86 -9.35 -23.03 17.10
CA ALA A 86 -7.95 -22.98 16.71
C ALA A 86 -7.65 -23.97 15.57
N GLU A 87 -8.22 -25.18 15.62
CA GLU A 87 -8.09 -26.16 14.54
C GLU A 87 -8.68 -25.65 13.22
N VAL A 88 -9.85 -25.01 13.26
CA VAL A 88 -10.47 -24.39 12.07
C VAL A 88 -9.57 -23.30 11.51
N LEU A 89 -9.06 -22.39 12.36
CA LEU A 89 -8.15 -21.33 11.95
C LEU A 89 -6.86 -21.89 11.34
N VAL A 90 -6.24 -22.92 11.93
CA VAL A 90 -5.05 -23.57 11.38
C VAL A 90 -5.33 -24.25 10.04
N LYS A 91 -6.50 -24.88 9.87
CA LYS A 91 -6.92 -25.44 8.58
C LYS A 91 -7.06 -24.36 7.50
N MET A 92 -7.62 -23.20 7.84
CA MET A 92 -7.71 -22.05 6.93
C MET A 92 -6.34 -21.50 6.53
N ILE A 93 -5.39 -21.42 7.48
CA ILE A 93 -4.02 -20.98 7.17
C ILE A 93 -3.34 -21.96 6.20
N LYS A 94 -3.52 -23.26 6.41
CA LYS A 94 -2.87 -24.30 5.59
C LYS A 94 -3.48 -24.49 4.21
N SER A 95 -4.74 -24.11 3.99
CA SER A 95 -5.42 -24.31 2.71
C SER A 95 -5.14 -23.21 1.67
N ARG A 96 -4.41 -22.16 2.04
CA ARG A 96 -4.07 -21.03 1.16
C ARG A 96 -2.63 -21.07 0.71
N ASP A 97 -2.40 -20.59 -0.50
CA ASP A 97 -1.07 -20.53 -1.12
C ASP A 97 -0.20 -19.40 -0.53
N SER A 98 -0.81 -18.42 0.13
CA SER A 98 -0.09 -17.33 0.79
C SER A 98 -0.66 -16.99 2.17
N LEU A 99 0.23 -16.63 3.08
CA LEU A 99 -0.15 -16.20 4.43
C LEU A 99 -0.95 -14.90 4.42
N SER A 100 -0.71 -14.00 3.45
CA SER A 100 -1.52 -12.79 3.31
C SER A 100 -2.98 -13.09 2.97
N ASP A 101 -3.23 -14.06 2.07
CA ASP A 101 -4.59 -14.42 1.66
C ASP A 101 -5.33 -15.13 2.80
N ALA A 102 -4.64 -16.04 3.50
CA ALA A 102 -5.17 -16.67 4.71
C ALA A 102 -5.63 -15.65 5.75
N VAL A 103 -4.83 -14.61 5.98
CA VAL A 103 -5.13 -13.58 6.98
C VAL A 103 -6.33 -12.73 6.58
N VAL A 104 -6.50 -12.41 5.29
CA VAL A 104 -7.68 -11.71 4.79
C VAL A 104 -8.94 -12.55 5.01
N ASP A 105 -8.89 -13.84 4.71
CA ASP A 105 -10.03 -14.73 4.86
C ASP A 105 -10.41 -14.96 6.32
N ILE A 106 -9.41 -15.17 7.19
CA ILE A 106 -9.65 -15.31 8.64
C ILE A 106 -10.30 -14.05 9.19
N GLN A 107 -9.80 -12.87 8.84
CA GLN A 107 -10.41 -11.61 9.26
C GLN A 107 -11.84 -11.43 8.75
N ALA A 108 -12.17 -11.97 7.57
CA ALA A 108 -13.53 -11.96 7.04
C ALA A 108 -14.44 -12.94 7.80
N ALA A 109 -13.94 -14.14 8.11
CA ALA A 109 -14.68 -15.19 8.82
C ALA A 109 -14.95 -14.82 10.28
N THR A 110 -13.98 -14.23 10.99
CA THR A 110 -14.15 -13.82 12.40
C THR A 110 -15.20 -12.71 12.57
N ARG A 111 -15.35 -11.80 11.59
CA ARG A 111 -16.43 -10.79 11.61
C ARG A 111 -17.82 -11.42 11.49
N GLN A 112 -17.93 -12.55 10.81
CA GLN A 112 -19.19 -13.26 10.62
C GLN A 112 -19.57 -14.10 11.84
N HIS A 113 -18.60 -14.65 12.58
CA HIS A 113 -18.85 -15.44 13.78
C HIS A 113 -19.44 -14.61 14.93
N TYR A 114 -18.98 -13.36 15.12
CA TYR A 114 -19.51 -12.45 16.15
C TYR A 114 -20.84 -11.75 15.80
N SER A 115 -21.35 -11.94 14.57
CA SER A 115 -22.64 -11.36 14.15
C SER A 115 -23.82 -12.32 14.40
N ARG A 116 -23.56 -13.49 15.00
CA ARG A 116 -24.49 -14.63 15.02
C ARG A 116 -24.83 -15.16 16.42
N ASP A 117 -24.30 -14.53 17.47
CA ASP A 117 -24.71 -14.81 18.85
C ASP A 117 -25.70 -13.72 19.34
N PRO A 118 -26.94 -14.09 19.70
CA PRO A 118 -27.96 -13.18 20.27
C PRO A 118 -27.73 -12.85 21.75
#